data_AF-A0A939XS19-F1
#
_entry.id   AF-A0A939XS19-F1
#
_cell.length_a   1.000
_cell.length_b   1.000
_cell.length_c   1.000
_cell.angle_alpha   90.00
_cell.angle_beta   90.00
_cell.angle_gamma   90.00
#
_symmetry.space_group_name_H-M   'P 1'
#
loop_
_entity.id
_entity.type
_entity.pdbx_description
1 polymer ?
#
loop_
_entity_poly.entity_id
_entity_poly.type
_entity_poly.pdbx_seq_one_letter_code
_entity_poly.pdbx_strand_id
1 'polypeptide(L)'
;MELDDIFQKARVHVFNIGKFKRGASVFIPGIGILVGRSFKTDKNLLRHEFGHYLQFKKWGAWIFFRHVAKDSFLSCWRSQRKKYVWYRHCDTWTEWSANLLAWDYFGRPDDWNTCVYPLKVNKTRHGASFPSKLKQLEEDLPKAEL
;
A
#
# COMPACT_ATOMS: atom_id res chain seq x y z
N MET A 1 -14.88 0.12 -11.86
CA MET A 1 -15.09 0.83 -10.57
C MET A 1 -14.14 2.01 -10.55
N GLU A 2 -14.69 3.23 -10.46
CA GLU A 2 -13.99 4.48 -10.79
C GLU A 2 -13.29 5.13 -9.58
N LEU A 3 -12.37 6.05 -9.88
CA LEU A 3 -11.63 6.86 -8.90
C LEU A 3 -12.51 7.45 -7.79
N ASP A 4 -13.74 7.85 -8.10
CA ASP A 4 -14.66 8.48 -7.17
C ASP A 4 -14.93 7.63 -5.91
N ASP A 5 -14.91 6.30 -6.05
CA ASP A 5 -15.10 5.39 -4.92
C ASP A 5 -13.93 5.47 -3.91
N ILE A 6 -12.71 5.65 -4.40
CA ILE A 6 -11.51 5.85 -3.58
C ILE A 6 -11.63 7.17 -2.81
N PHE A 7 -12.03 8.24 -3.50
CA PHE A 7 -12.19 9.57 -2.91
C PHE A 7 -13.25 9.56 -1.80
N GLN A 8 -14.34 8.82 -1.98
CA GLN A 8 -15.43 8.73 -1.01
C GLN A 8 -15.08 7.83 0.19
N LYS A 9 -14.58 6.61 -0.06
CA LYS A 9 -14.36 5.62 1.01
C LYS A 9 -13.10 5.87 1.82
N ALA A 10 -12.00 6.23 1.16
CA ALA A 10 -10.70 6.37 1.82
C ALA A 10 -10.33 7.82 2.18
N ARG A 11 -11.20 8.80 1.89
CA ARG A 11 -11.03 10.23 2.18
C ARG A 11 -9.70 10.77 1.65
N VAL A 12 -9.65 11.15 0.38
CA VAL A 12 -8.42 11.67 -0.25
C VAL A 12 -8.24 13.16 0.05
N HIS A 13 -7.08 13.52 0.58
CA HIS A 13 -6.66 14.88 0.87
C HIS A 13 -5.44 15.26 0.02
N VAL A 14 -5.51 16.41 -0.65
CA VAL A 14 -4.47 16.86 -1.57
C VAL A 14 -3.55 17.87 -0.89
N PHE A 15 -2.26 17.55 -0.84
CA PHE A 15 -1.21 18.40 -0.26
C PHE A 15 -0.20 18.86 -1.31
N ASN A 16 0.36 20.06 -1.11
CA ASN A 16 1.35 20.64 -2.02
C ASN A 16 2.58 21.18 -1.26
N ILE A 17 3.11 20.38 -0.33
CA ILE A 17 4.21 20.78 0.57
C ILE A 17 5.27 19.66 0.63
N GLY A 18 6.55 20.04 0.68
CA GLY A 18 7.65 19.11 0.95
C GLY A 18 7.76 17.94 -0.03
N LYS A 19 7.92 16.71 0.49
CA LYS A 19 8.08 15.48 -0.31
C LYS A 19 6.85 15.14 -1.18
N PHE A 20 5.66 15.66 -0.84
CA PHE A 20 4.45 15.48 -1.65
C PHE A 20 4.53 16.21 -3.01
N LYS A 21 5.37 17.25 -3.16
CA LYS A 21 5.67 17.84 -4.47
C LYS A 21 6.42 16.89 -5.41
N ARG A 22 7.06 15.85 -4.86
CA ARG A 22 7.88 14.88 -5.58
C ARG A 22 7.20 13.51 -5.74
N GLY A 23 5.90 13.43 -5.50
CA GLY A 23 5.13 12.18 -5.68
C GLY A 23 5.05 11.28 -4.46
N ALA A 24 5.28 11.80 -3.26
CA ALA A 24 4.91 11.07 -2.06
C ALA A 24 3.38 11.00 -1.91
N SER A 25 2.89 9.85 -1.48
CA SER A 25 1.54 9.62 -0.97
C SER A 25 1.61 8.71 0.26
N VAL A 26 0.55 8.72 1.07
CA VAL A 26 0.42 7.82 2.22
C VAL A 26 -1.04 7.72 2.67
N PHE A 27 -1.50 6.51 2.98
CA PHE A 27 -2.71 6.29 3.75
C PHE A 27 -2.45 6.34 5.26
N ILE A 28 -3.26 7.13 5.98
CA ILE A 28 -3.21 7.24 7.44
C ILE A 28 -4.59 6.88 8.02
N PRO A 29 -4.70 5.81 8.83
CA PRO A 29 -5.96 5.46 9.49
C PRO A 29 -6.56 6.64 10.28
N GLY A 30 -7.86 6.86 10.12
CA GLY A 30 -8.58 7.97 10.75
C GLY A 30 -8.51 9.30 10.00
N ILE A 31 -7.51 9.50 9.14
CA ILE A 31 -7.37 10.73 8.33
C ILE A 31 -7.78 10.45 6.87
N GLY A 32 -7.19 9.43 6.25
CA GLY A 32 -7.39 9.05 4.86
C GLY A 32 -6.11 9.06 4.03
N ILE A 33 -6.25 9.12 2.71
CA ILE A 33 -5.12 9.13 1.76
C ILE A 33 -4.61 10.56 1.61
N LEU A 34 -3.32 10.79 1.87
CA LEU A 34 -2.65 12.06 1.59
C LEU A 34 -1.88 11.92 0.29
N VAL A 35 -2.12 12.80 -0.68
CA VAL A 35 -1.48 12.74 -2.00
C VAL A 35 -0.98 14.10 -2.47
N GLY A 36 0.14 14.11 -3.18
CA GLY A 36 0.66 15.31 -3.84
C GLY A 36 -0.29 15.86 -4.90
N ARG A 37 -0.40 17.20 -5.02
CA ARG A 37 -1.28 17.85 -6.01
C ARG A 37 -1.12 17.34 -7.43
N SER A 38 0.12 17.08 -7.87
CA SER A 38 0.42 16.59 -9.22
C SER A 38 0.02 15.13 -9.45
N PHE A 39 -0.32 14.39 -8.38
CA PHE A 39 -0.59 12.95 -8.42
C PHE A 39 -2.03 12.61 -8.03
N LYS A 40 -2.89 13.62 -7.83
CA LYS A 40 -4.31 13.42 -7.47
C LYS A 40 -5.14 12.68 -8.53
N THR A 41 -4.65 12.60 -9.76
CA THR A 41 -5.29 11.88 -10.88
C THR A 41 -4.52 10.62 -11.26
N ASP A 42 -3.45 10.29 -10.53
CA ASP A 42 -2.69 9.06 -10.75
C ASP A 42 -3.48 7.88 -10.19
N LYS A 43 -4.21 7.19 -11.07
CA LYS A 43 -5.06 6.05 -10.72
C LYS A 43 -4.27 4.94 -10.04
N ASN A 44 -3.05 4.65 -10.51
CA ASN A 44 -2.27 3.56 -9.96
C ASN A 44 -1.79 3.89 -8.54
N LEU A 45 -1.34 5.13 -8.33
CA LEU A 45 -0.94 5.59 -6.99
C LEU A 45 -2.12 5.58 -6.01
N LEU A 46 -3.29 6.07 -6.43
CA LEU A 46 -4.47 6.10 -5.57
C LEU A 46 -4.99 4.70 -5.24
N ARG A 47 -5.01 3.78 -6.21
CA ARG A 47 -5.36 2.37 -5.97
C ARG A 47 -4.37 1.73 -5.01
N HIS A 48 -3.07 2.02 -5.14
CA HIS A 48 -2.05 1.55 -4.22
C HIS A 48 -2.29 2.01 -2.78
N GLU A 49 -2.52 3.30 -2.56
CA GLU A 49 -2.83 3.83 -1.21
C GLU A 49 -4.15 3.28 -0.67
N PHE A 50 -5.13 3.06 -1.54
CA PHE A 50 -6.36 2.37 -1.18
C PHE A 50 -6.10 0.91 -0.76
N GLY A 51 -5.09 0.26 -1.32
CA GLY A 51 -4.61 -1.05 -0.87
C GLY A 51 -4.19 -1.04 0.61
N HIS A 52 -3.54 0.03 1.08
CA HIS A 52 -3.22 0.19 2.50
C HIS A 52 -4.48 0.43 3.36
N TYR A 53 -5.49 1.12 2.84
CA TYR A 53 -6.80 1.18 3.47
C TYR A 53 -7.44 -0.22 3.60
N LEU A 54 -7.38 -1.04 2.56
CA LEU A 54 -7.89 -2.42 2.59
C LEU A 54 -7.13 -3.30 3.58
N GLN A 55 -5.81 -3.16 3.69
CA GLN A 55 -5.02 -3.85 4.72
C GLN A 55 -5.47 -3.46 6.13
N PHE A 56 -5.73 -2.17 6.37
CA PHE A 56 -6.27 -1.71 7.65
C PHE A 56 -7.66 -2.30 7.93
N LYS A 57 -8.55 -2.34 6.92
CA LYS A 57 -9.87 -2.94 7.04
C LYS A 57 -9.80 -4.45 7.30
N LYS A 58 -8.87 -5.15 6.66
CA LYS A 58 -8.70 -6.60 6.76
C LYS A 58 -8.13 -7.03 8.11
N TRP A 59 -7.07 -6.36 8.57
CA TRP A 59 -6.31 -6.80 9.76
C TRP A 59 -6.53 -5.93 11.00
N GLY A 60 -7.27 -4.83 10.87
CA GLY A 60 -7.54 -3.91 11.97
C GLY A 60 -6.32 -3.08 12.40
N ALA A 61 -6.57 -2.13 13.29
CA ALA A 61 -5.60 -1.11 13.68
C ALA A 61 -4.32 -1.68 14.29
N TRP A 62 -4.45 -2.65 15.21
CA TRP A 62 -3.30 -3.18 15.94
C TRP A 62 -2.28 -3.83 15.01
N ILE A 63 -2.73 -4.71 14.11
CA ILE A 63 -1.86 -5.38 13.14
C ILE A 63 -1.31 -4.36 12.14
N PHE A 64 -2.16 -3.47 11.64
CA PHE A 64 -1.77 -2.46 10.68
C PHE A 64 -0.61 -1.60 11.19
N PHE A 65 -0.75 -1.02 12.39
CA PHE A 65 0.31 -0.15 12.92
C PHE A 65 1.57 -0.93 13.30
N ARG A 66 1.43 -2.12 13.89
CA ARG A 66 2.58 -2.91 14.37
C ARG A 66 3.39 -3.53 13.24
N HIS A 67 2.75 -3.90 12.14
CA HIS A 67 3.36 -4.64 11.05
C HIS A 67 3.38 -3.84 9.75
N VAL A 68 2.22 -3.45 9.23
CA VAL A 68 2.11 -2.79 7.92
C VAL A 68 2.81 -1.43 7.90
N ALA A 69 2.35 -0.49 8.72
CA ALA A 69 2.87 0.88 8.74
C ALA A 69 4.36 0.91 9.11
N LYS A 70 4.75 0.08 10.10
CA LYS A 70 6.14 -0.05 10.52
C LYS A 70 7.04 -0.58 9.41
N ASP A 71 6.66 -1.68 8.75
CA ASP A 71 7.49 -2.30 7.71
C ASP A 71 7.54 -1.44 6.43
N SER A 72 6.43 -0.80 6.03
CA SER A 72 6.42 0.16 4.91
C SER A 72 7.31 1.39 5.20
N PHE A 73 7.28 1.93 6.42
CA PHE A 73 8.17 3.04 6.78
C PHE A 73 9.65 2.62 6.76
N LEU A 74 9.98 1.49 7.39
CA LEU A 74 11.35 0.99 7.44
C LEU A 74 11.90 0.66 6.05
N SER A 75 11.07 0.11 5.16
CA SER A 75 11.46 -0.20 3.80
C SER A 75 11.66 1.06 2.96
N CYS A 76 10.75 2.04 3.03
CA CYS A 76 10.90 3.33 2.35
C CYS A 76 12.17 4.07 2.82
N TRP A 77 12.45 4.06 4.12
CA TRP A 77 13.65 4.68 4.67
C TRP A 77 14.94 3.96 4.21
N ARG A 78 14.92 2.62 4.13
CA ARG A 78 16.06 1.83 3.62
C ARG A 78 16.31 2.09 2.14
N SER A 79 15.27 2.16 1.29
CA SER A 79 15.44 2.42 -0.14
C SER A 79 16.01 3.80 -0.43
N GLN A 80 15.82 4.77 0.47
CA GLN A 80 16.39 6.12 0.33
C GLN A 80 17.89 6.19 0.71
N ARG A 81 18.46 5.15 1.31
CA ARG A 81 19.86 5.13 1.72
C ARG A 81 20.77 4.63 0.60
N LYS A 82 21.81 5.42 0.27
CA LYS A 82 22.80 5.11 -0.78
C LYS A 82 23.47 3.73 -0.65
N LYS A 83 23.57 3.17 0.57
CA LYS A 83 24.14 1.82 0.82
C LYS A 83 23.22 0.69 0.32
N TYR A 84 21.97 0.97 -0.02
CA TYR A 84 20.94 -0.02 -0.34
C TYR A 84 20.33 0.23 -1.72
N VAL A 85 21.15 0.51 -2.74
CA VAL A 85 20.69 0.81 -4.11
C VAL A 85 19.84 -0.32 -4.71
N TRP A 86 20.11 -1.57 -4.34
CA TRP A 86 19.33 -2.74 -4.76
C TRP A 86 18.03 -2.94 -3.97
N TYR A 87 17.80 -2.15 -2.91
CA TYR A 87 16.61 -2.28 -2.06
C TYR A 87 15.46 -1.45 -2.65
N ARG A 88 14.56 -2.13 -3.36
CA ARG A 88 13.32 -1.53 -3.86
C ARG A 88 12.24 -1.54 -2.79
N HIS A 89 11.54 -0.44 -2.54
CA HIS A 89 10.44 -0.41 -1.56
C HIS A 89 9.28 -1.33 -2.00
N CYS A 90 8.85 -1.23 -3.26
CA CYS A 90 7.73 -1.94 -3.86
C CYS A 90 7.75 -3.48 -3.76
N ASP A 91 8.90 -4.10 -3.51
CA ASP A 91 9.02 -5.56 -3.39
C ASP A 91 8.79 -6.05 -1.94
N THR A 92 8.39 -5.20 -0.98
CA THR A 92 8.04 -5.66 0.38
C THR A 92 6.62 -6.20 0.48
N TRP A 93 6.38 -7.09 1.44
CA TRP A 93 5.08 -7.74 1.63
C TRP A 93 3.95 -6.76 1.82
N THR A 94 4.20 -5.67 2.53
CA THR A 94 3.24 -4.60 2.74
C THR A 94 2.80 -3.94 1.44
N GLU A 95 3.69 -3.81 0.47
CA GLU A 95 3.45 -3.12 -0.80
C GLU A 95 2.75 -4.03 -1.80
N TRP A 96 3.29 -5.24 -2.05
CA TRP A 96 2.67 -6.14 -3.03
C TRP A 96 1.32 -6.67 -2.56
N SER A 97 1.13 -6.86 -1.24
CA SER A 97 -0.19 -7.29 -0.72
C SER A 97 -1.21 -6.15 -0.72
N ALA A 98 -0.79 -4.89 -0.53
CA ALA A 98 -1.66 -3.73 -0.74
C ALA A 98 -2.11 -3.65 -2.20
N ASN A 99 -1.17 -3.80 -3.14
CA ASN A 99 -1.46 -3.83 -4.57
C ASN A 99 -2.40 -4.97 -4.94
N LEU A 100 -2.18 -6.17 -4.39
CA LEU A 100 -3.03 -7.34 -4.64
C LEU A 100 -4.46 -7.13 -4.14
N LEU A 101 -4.63 -6.61 -2.92
CA LEU A 101 -5.96 -6.31 -2.37
C LEU A 101 -6.68 -5.25 -3.20
N ALA A 102 -5.99 -4.17 -3.59
CA ALA A 102 -6.56 -3.15 -4.44
C ALA A 102 -6.93 -3.70 -5.83
N TRP A 103 -6.04 -4.46 -6.46
CA TRP A 103 -6.29 -5.06 -7.77
C TRP A 103 -7.53 -5.95 -7.76
N ASP A 104 -7.69 -6.80 -6.74
CA ASP A 104 -8.88 -7.65 -6.61
C ASP A 104 -10.14 -6.81 -6.34
N TYR A 105 -10.06 -5.83 -5.43
CA TYR A 105 -11.17 -4.93 -5.10
C TYR A 105 -11.71 -4.16 -6.31
N PHE A 106 -10.84 -3.63 -7.17
CA PHE A 106 -11.24 -2.88 -8.36
C PHE A 106 -11.67 -3.76 -9.53
N GLY A 107 -11.81 -5.07 -9.33
CA GLY A 107 -12.23 -6.00 -10.38
C GLY A 107 -11.14 -6.31 -11.39
N ARG A 108 -9.88 -6.36 -10.93
CA ARG A 108 -8.71 -6.80 -11.70
C ARG A 108 -8.48 -5.99 -12.98
N PRO A 109 -8.30 -4.68 -12.87
CA PRO A 109 -8.25 -3.81 -14.03
C PRO A 109 -7.05 -4.12 -14.94
N ASP A 110 -7.28 -4.11 -16.25
CA ASP A 110 -6.25 -4.39 -17.26
C ASP A 110 -5.17 -3.31 -17.36
N ASP A 111 -5.47 -2.08 -16.89
CA ASP A 111 -4.55 -0.94 -16.88
C ASP A 111 -3.60 -0.91 -15.67
N TRP A 112 -3.52 -2.01 -14.90
CA TRP A 112 -2.67 -2.10 -13.72
C TRP A 112 -1.18 -2.17 -14.08
N ASN A 113 -0.40 -1.18 -13.64
CA ASN A 113 1.04 -1.15 -13.90
C ASN A 113 1.83 -2.07 -12.94
N THR A 114 1.98 -3.34 -13.32
CA THR A 114 2.69 -4.36 -12.51
C THR A 114 4.19 -4.14 -12.37
N CYS A 115 4.81 -3.32 -13.24
CA CYS A 115 6.24 -2.98 -13.15
C CYS A 115 6.54 -2.07 -11.96
N VAL A 116 5.60 -1.17 -11.64
CA VAL A 116 5.69 -0.20 -10.54
C VAL A 116 4.96 -0.72 -9.30
N TYR A 117 3.79 -1.33 -9.48
CA TYR A 117 2.91 -1.84 -8.44
C TYR A 117 2.78 -3.37 -8.55
N PRO A 118 3.78 -4.13 -8.10
CA PRO A 118 3.77 -5.57 -8.25
C PRO A 118 2.68 -6.22 -7.40
N LEU A 119 2.05 -7.28 -7.93
CA LEU A 119 0.99 -8.05 -7.27
C LEU A 119 1.51 -9.26 -6.48
N LYS A 120 2.81 -9.55 -6.61
CA LYS A 120 3.48 -10.67 -5.95
C LYS A 120 4.95 -10.33 -5.70
N VAL A 121 5.63 -11.17 -4.92
CA VAL A 121 7.07 -11.06 -4.71
C VAL A 121 7.79 -11.24 -6.05
N ASN A 122 8.46 -10.19 -6.52
CA ASN A 122 9.32 -10.26 -7.70
C ASN A 122 10.70 -10.87 -7.39
N LYS A 123 11.21 -10.63 -6.16
CA LYS A 123 12.51 -11.11 -5.69
C LYS A 123 12.43 -11.48 -4.20
N THR A 124 12.82 -12.70 -3.86
CA THR A 124 12.85 -13.19 -2.48
C THR A 124 13.93 -12.45 -1.67
N ARG A 125 13.56 -11.80 -0.57
CA ARG A 125 14.47 -11.08 0.33
C ARG A 125 13.80 -10.83 1.69
N HIS A 126 14.59 -10.41 2.68
CA HIS A 126 14.07 -10.10 4.01
C HIS A 126 12.98 -9.01 3.95
N GLY A 127 11.77 -9.35 4.43
CA GLY A 127 10.59 -8.48 4.38
C GLY A 127 9.80 -8.51 3.06
N ALA A 128 10.20 -9.34 2.09
CA ALA A 128 9.38 -9.59 0.89
C ALA A 128 8.30 -10.64 1.14
N SER A 129 8.57 -11.63 1.99
CA SER A 129 7.59 -12.65 2.35
C SER A 129 6.63 -12.13 3.41
N PHE A 130 5.36 -12.52 3.29
CA PHE A 130 4.36 -12.30 4.32
C PHE A 130 4.84 -12.91 5.64
N PRO A 131 4.79 -12.20 6.78
CA PRO A 131 5.22 -12.74 8.06
C PRO A 131 4.44 -14.02 8.39
N SER A 132 5.14 -15.12 8.69
CA SER A 132 4.52 -16.40 9.03
C SER A 132 3.53 -16.32 10.19
N LYS A 133 3.80 -15.43 11.16
CA LYS A 133 2.87 -15.13 12.27
C LYS A 133 1.56 -14.47 11.82
N LEU A 134 1.59 -13.66 10.75
CA LEU A 134 0.38 -13.07 10.19
C LEU A 134 -0.36 -14.09 9.32
N LYS A 135 0.35 -15.01 8.68
CA LYS A 135 -0.26 -16.08 7.87
C LYS A 135 -1.14 -16.98 8.73
N GLN A 136 -0.63 -17.35 9.90
CA GLN A 136 -1.38 -18.11 10.90
C GLN A 136 -2.60 -17.31 11.40
N LEU A 137 -2.43 -16.00 11.64
CA LEU A 137 -3.54 -15.13 12.04
C LEU A 137 -4.62 -14.96 10.95
N GLU A 138 -4.27 -15.03 9.66
CA GLU A 138 -5.24 -15.03 8.56
C GLU A 138 -6.02 -16.34 8.43
N GLU A 139 -5.40 -17.47 8.81
CA GLU A 139 -6.07 -18.76 8.88
C GLU A 139 -7.06 -18.81 10.06
N ASP A 140 -6.75 -18.08 11.14
CA ASP A 140 -7.55 -18.04 12.39
C ASP A 140 -8.66 -16.96 12.40
N LEU A 141 -8.53 -15.90 11.59
CA LEU A 141 -9.53 -14.82 11.51
C LEU A 141 -10.66 -15.20 10.54
N PRO A 142 -11.95 -14.98 10.90
CA PRO A 142 -13.03 -15.13 9.95
C PRO A 142 -12.78 -14.20 8.76
N LYS A 143 -12.93 -14.72 7.53
CA LYS A 143 -12.78 -13.92 6.31
C LYS A 143 -13.78 -12.78 6.36
N ALA A 144 -13.31 -11.59 6.70
CA ALA A 144 -14.13 -10.39 6.62
C ALA A 144 -14.52 -10.17 5.16
N GLU A 145 -15.82 -10.02 4.91
CA GLU A 145 -16.33 -9.55 3.62
C GLU A 145 -15.83 -8.10 3.46
N LEU A 146 -14.89 -7.90 2.53
CA LEU A 146 -14.33 -6.60 2.14
C LEU A 146 -15.15 -5.95 1.02
#